data_AF-A0A7W1JQX2-F1
#
_entry.id   AF-A0A7W1JQX2-F1
#
_cell.length_a   1.000
_cell.length_b   1.000
_cell.length_c   1.000
_cell.angle_alpha   90.00
_cell.angle_beta   90.00
_cell.angle_gamma   90.00
#
_symmetry.space_group_name_H-M   'P 1'
#
loop_
_entity.id
_entity.type
_entity.pdbx_description
1 polymer ?
#
loop_
_entity_poly.entity_id
_entity_poly.type
_entity_poly.pdbx_seq_one_letter_code
_entity_poly.pdbx_strand_id
1 'polypeptide(L)'
;IGTSGLSAPELSQLRKSSEERGVPALYIPNFAIGAVLMMKFASEAAKYMPECEIIELHHEKKADAPSGTATRTAELIAAHRLRRPDKGRSDMIRVEGVRGGAIGETPIHSVRLPGLLAHQMVIFGGTGEVLTIRHDSMDRSSFMGGVLFALRAFQGREGLIVGLESLLN
;
A
#
# COMPACT_ATOMS: atom_id res chain seq x y z
N ILE A 1 4.61 -11.36 -13.07
CA ILE A 1 5.51 -10.18 -13.06
C ILE A 1 5.49 -9.57 -11.65
N GLY A 2 6.64 -9.55 -10.99
CA GLY A 2 6.82 -9.02 -9.64
C GLY A 2 7.70 -7.79 -9.62
N THR A 3 7.14 -6.61 -9.87
CA THR A 3 7.88 -5.35 -9.83
C THR A 3 6.96 -4.21 -9.44
N SER A 4 7.48 -3.19 -8.78
CA SER A 4 6.77 -1.93 -8.54
C SER A 4 6.97 -0.95 -9.69
N GLY A 5 6.08 0.04 -9.81
CA GLY A 5 6.36 1.25 -10.60
C GLY A 5 5.99 1.19 -12.08
N LEU A 6 5.20 0.21 -12.53
CA LEU A 6 4.57 0.33 -13.85
C LEU A 6 3.54 1.46 -13.83
N SER A 7 3.67 2.38 -14.78
CA SER A 7 2.71 3.46 -15.01
C SER A 7 1.38 2.94 -15.57
N ALA A 8 0.33 3.75 -15.49
CA ALA A 8 -0.97 3.39 -16.05
C ALA A 8 -0.93 3.09 -17.57
N PRO A 9 -0.17 3.83 -18.41
CA PRO A 9 0.03 3.46 -19.81
C PRO A 9 0.70 2.10 -19.99
N GLU A 10 1.74 1.78 -19.21
CA GLU A 10 2.45 0.49 -19.28
C GLU A 10 1.54 -0.68 -18.86
N LEU A 11 0.75 -0.50 -17.80
CA LEU A 11 -0.25 -1.49 -17.39
C LEU A 11 -1.34 -1.70 -18.46
N SER A 12 -1.72 -0.63 -19.16
CA SER A 12 -2.72 -0.70 -20.24
C SER A 12 -2.17 -1.44 -21.46
N GLN A 13 -0.89 -1.20 -21.82
CA GLN A 13 -0.20 -1.94 -22.86
C GLN A 13 -0.04 -3.42 -22.51
N LEU A 14 0.30 -3.72 -21.25
CA LEU A 14 0.41 -5.11 -20.77
C LEU A 14 -0.94 -5.83 -20.84
N ARG A 15 -2.03 -5.15 -20.44
CA ARG A 15 -3.40 -5.68 -20.55
C ARG A 15 -3.74 -6.02 -21.99
N LYS A 16 -3.58 -5.05 -22.89
CA LYS A 16 -3.84 -5.23 -24.32
C LYS A 16 -3.06 -6.40 -24.91
N SER A 17 -1.76 -6.49 -24.61
CA SER A 17 -0.90 -7.58 -25.10
C SER A 17 -1.33 -8.96 -24.56
N SER A 18 -1.74 -9.03 -23.30
CA SER A 18 -2.27 -10.26 -22.67
C SER A 18 -3.54 -10.73 -23.38
N GLU A 19 -4.47 -9.80 -23.65
CA GLU A 19 -5.74 -10.07 -24.33
C GLU A 19 -5.53 -10.48 -25.79
N GLU A 20 -4.74 -9.71 -26.56
CA GLU A 20 -4.47 -9.98 -27.98
C GLU A 20 -3.79 -11.34 -28.21
N ARG A 21 -2.97 -11.79 -27.27
CA ARG A 21 -2.24 -13.06 -27.38
C ARG A 21 -2.97 -14.24 -26.73
N GLY A 22 -4.07 -13.99 -26.01
CA GLY A 22 -4.74 -15.01 -25.20
C GLY A 22 -3.86 -15.61 -24.10
N VAL A 23 -2.84 -14.88 -23.64
CA VAL A 23 -1.92 -15.34 -22.60
C VAL A 23 -2.27 -14.59 -21.32
N PRO A 24 -2.80 -15.25 -20.28
CA PRO A 24 -3.12 -14.58 -19.03
C PRO A 24 -1.83 -14.08 -18.37
N ALA A 25 -1.92 -12.93 -17.71
CA ALA A 25 -0.79 -12.32 -17.03
C ALA A 25 -1.16 -11.91 -15.60
N LEU A 26 -0.17 -11.98 -14.71
CA LEU A 26 -0.31 -11.53 -13.33
C LEU A 26 0.77 -10.49 -13.04
N TYR A 27 0.35 -9.29 -12.69
CA TYR A 27 1.22 -8.22 -12.23
C TYR A 27 0.97 -7.96 -10.74
N ILE A 28 1.97 -8.26 -9.91
CA ILE A 28 1.86 -8.10 -8.45
C ILE A 28 2.99 -7.16 -7.98
N PRO A 29 2.65 -5.92 -7.54
CA PRO A 29 3.65 -4.98 -7.05
C PRO A 29 4.13 -5.31 -5.64
N ASN A 30 3.38 -6.11 -4.87
CA ASN A 30 3.77 -6.56 -3.53
C ASN A 30 3.21 -7.97 -3.26
N PHE A 31 4.12 -8.92 -3.00
CA PHE A 31 3.77 -10.31 -2.68
C PHE A 31 3.64 -10.60 -1.18
N ALA A 32 3.88 -9.65 -0.29
CA ALA A 32 3.72 -9.89 1.14
C ALA A 32 2.22 -9.90 1.47
N ILE A 33 1.68 -11.09 1.76
CA ILE A 33 0.26 -11.25 2.11
C ILE A 33 -0.12 -10.34 3.28
N GLY A 34 0.74 -10.24 4.31
CA GLY A 34 0.52 -9.36 5.45
C GLY A 34 0.42 -7.88 5.08
N ALA A 35 1.25 -7.41 4.13
CA ALA A 35 1.16 -6.03 3.64
C ALA A 35 -0.15 -5.79 2.88
N VAL A 36 -0.57 -6.76 2.08
CA VAL A 36 -1.83 -6.66 1.31
C VAL A 36 -3.05 -6.66 2.23
N LEU A 37 -3.05 -7.51 3.27
CA LEU A 37 -4.09 -7.51 4.30
C LEU A 37 -4.09 -6.21 5.10
N MET A 38 -2.93 -5.67 5.47
CA MET A 38 -2.82 -4.36 6.14
C MET A 38 -3.46 -3.25 5.29
N MET A 39 -3.21 -3.23 3.98
CA MET A 39 -3.86 -2.27 3.07
C MET A 39 -5.38 -2.46 3.01
N LYS A 40 -5.86 -3.71 2.84
CA LYS A 40 -7.30 -4.05 2.79
C LYS A 40 -8.01 -3.64 4.09
N PHE A 41 -7.43 -3.94 5.24
CA PHE A 41 -8.00 -3.59 6.54
C PHE A 41 -7.92 -2.09 6.81
N ALA A 42 -6.85 -1.40 6.40
CA ALA A 42 -6.77 0.05 6.49
C ALA A 42 -7.84 0.74 5.63
N SER A 43 -8.10 0.27 4.41
CA SER A 43 -9.19 0.81 3.59
C SER A 43 -10.57 0.57 4.18
N GLU A 44 -10.78 -0.57 4.86
CA GLU A 44 -12.04 -0.84 5.55
C GLU A 44 -12.20 0.05 6.79
N ALA A 45 -11.17 0.16 7.62
CA ALA A 45 -11.17 1.02 8.80
C ALA A 45 -11.42 2.49 8.45
N ALA A 46 -10.87 2.97 7.33
CA ALA A 46 -11.02 4.34 6.84
C ALA A 46 -12.48 4.76 6.57
N LYS A 47 -13.40 3.81 6.34
CA LYS A 47 -14.83 4.10 6.20
C LYS A 47 -15.42 4.71 7.47
N TYR A 48 -14.94 4.27 8.63
CA TYR A 48 -15.46 4.63 9.95
C TYR A 48 -14.55 5.62 10.69
N MET A 49 -13.23 5.45 10.53
CA MET A 49 -12.19 6.30 11.11
C MET A 49 -11.44 7.05 9.98
N PRO A 50 -11.88 8.24 9.56
CA PRO A 50 -11.26 8.96 8.44
C PRO A 50 -9.93 9.62 8.81
N GLU A 51 -9.70 9.91 10.09
CA GLU A 51 -8.47 10.52 10.60
C GLU A 51 -7.39 9.47 10.68
N CYS A 52 -6.41 9.51 9.78
CA CYS A 52 -5.31 8.57 9.81
C CYS A 52 -4.01 9.12 9.24
N GLU A 53 -2.89 8.60 9.73
CA GLU A 53 -1.56 8.85 9.20
C GLU A 53 -0.86 7.53 8.90
N ILE A 54 0.02 7.54 7.89
CA ILE A 54 0.85 6.39 7.51
C ILE A 54 2.27 6.66 7.97
N ILE A 55 2.89 5.68 8.63
CA ILE A 55 4.34 5.69 8.91
C ILE A 55 4.94 4.46 8.24
N GLU A 56 5.85 4.70 7.31
CA GLU A 56 6.62 3.65 6.64
C GLU A 56 8.10 3.75 7.06
N LEU A 57 8.72 2.59 7.23
CA LEU A 57 10.10 2.49 7.68
C LEU A 57 10.84 1.49 6.78
N HIS A 58 11.98 1.90 6.24
CA HIS A 58 12.80 1.09 5.36
C HIS A 58 14.29 1.27 5.67
N HIS A 59 15.12 0.39 5.12
CA HIS A 59 16.57 0.57 5.13
C HIS A 59 16.99 1.91 4.50
N GLU A 60 18.15 2.40 4.89
CA GLU A 60 18.73 3.67 4.47
C GLU A 60 18.97 3.76 2.95
N LYS A 61 19.18 2.62 2.27
CA LYS A 61 19.45 2.56 0.83
C LYS A 61 18.22 2.68 -0.08
N LYS A 62 17.01 2.81 0.48
CA LYS A 62 15.79 2.89 -0.34
C LYS A 62 15.67 4.29 -0.93
N ALA A 63 15.70 4.37 -2.26
CA ALA A 63 15.78 5.63 -2.99
C ALA A 63 14.48 6.43 -3.00
N ASP A 64 13.33 5.75 -3.08
CA ASP A 64 12.01 6.37 -3.16
C ASP A 64 11.42 6.65 -1.77
N ALA A 65 10.75 7.80 -1.63
CA ALA A 65 9.93 8.17 -0.49
C ALA A 65 8.74 9.04 -0.96
N PRO A 66 7.50 8.73 -0.55
CA PRO A 66 7.11 7.54 0.22
C PRO A 66 7.26 6.26 -0.61
N SER A 67 7.33 5.11 0.07
CA SER A 67 7.36 3.81 -0.62
C SER A 67 6.11 3.57 -1.48
N GLY A 68 6.23 2.80 -2.56
CA GLY A 68 5.08 2.43 -3.40
C GLY A 68 3.93 1.74 -2.63
N THR A 69 4.23 0.98 -1.57
CA THR A 69 3.18 0.39 -0.71
C THR A 69 2.44 1.47 0.09
N ALA A 70 3.16 2.46 0.63
CA ALA A 70 2.55 3.57 1.36
C ALA A 70 1.67 4.44 0.45
N THR A 71 2.15 4.74 -0.77
CA THR A 71 1.36 5.42 -1.80
C THR A 71 0.07 4.67 -2.10
N ARG A 72 0.16 3.37 -2.39
CA ARG A 72 -1.01 2.55 -2.68
C ARG A 72 -1.99 2.47 -1.49
N THR A 73 -1.46 2.40 -0.28
CA THR A 73 -2.26 2.40 0.95
C THR A 73 -3.05 3.70 1.07
N ALA A 74 -2.41 4.85 0.85
CA ALA A 74 -3.07 6.16 0.91
C ALA A 74 -4.15 6.31 -0.16
N GLU A 75 -3.90 5.84 -1.38
CA GLU A 75 -4.91 5.81 -2.46
C GLU A 75 -6.13 4.97 -2.09
N LEU A 76 -5.91 3.76 -1.55
CA LEU A 76 -6.98 2.86 -1.14
C LEU A 76 -7.81 3.45 0.01
N ILE A 77 -7.14 4.06 1.00
CA ILE A 77 -7.80 4.79 2.08
C ILE A 77 -8.65 5.93 1.50
N ALA A 78 -8.08 6.77 0.64
CA ALA A 78 -8.78 7.89 0.04
C ALA A 78 -10.00 7.45 -0.78
N ALA A 79 -9.91 6.33 -1.51
CA ALA A 79 -11.00 5.79 -2.32
C ALA A 79 -12.17 5.21 -1.50
N HIS A 80 -11.92 4.74 -0.28
CA HIS A 80 -12.95 4.08 0.54
C HIS A 80 -13.47 4.93 1.70
N ARG A 81 -12.80 6.05 2.00
CA ARG A 81 -13.20 6.95 3.07
C ARG A 81 -14.59 7.56 2.77
N LEU A 82 -15.52 7.45 3.72
CA LEU A 82 -16.89 7.95 3.57
C LEU A 82 -17.05 9.44 3.87
N ARG A 83 -16.12 10.01 4.65
CA ARG A 83 -16.13 11.41 5.07
C ARG A 83 -14.72 11.97 5.05
N ARG A 84 -14.53 13.23 4.66
CA ARG A 84 -13.21 13.85 4.69
C ARG A 84 -12.71 13.98 6.14
N PRO A 85 -11.38 13.91 6.37
CA PRO A 85 -10.80 14.29 7.65
C PRO A 85 -11.13 15.75 7.98
N ASP A 86 -11.33 16.04 9.25
CA ASP A 86 -11.47 17.38 9.76
C ASP A 86 -10.11 18.09 9.77
N LYS A 87 -10.00 19.13 8.96
CA LYS A 87 -8.81 19.99 8.87
C LYS A 87 -8.77 21.08 9.93
N GLY A 88 -9.68 21.05 10.92
CA GLY A 88 -9.89 22.07 11.94
C GLY A 88 -8.72 22.35 12.89
N ARG A 89 -7.51 21.84 12.62
CA ARG A 89 -6.29 22.22 13.34
C ARG A 89 -5.56 23.36 12.62
N SER A 90 -5.43 24.50 13.30
CA SER A 90 -4.37 25.45 12.96
C SER A 90 -3.05 24.94 13.52
N ASP A 91 -2.31 24.16 12.72
CA ASP A 91 -1.00 23.68 13.14
C ASP A 91 -0.02 24.87 13.20
N MET A 92 0.52 25.17 14.39
CA MET A 92 1.69 26.04 14.53
C MET A 92 2.96 25.24 14.22
N ILE A 93 3.30 25.12 12.94
CA ILE A 93 4.48 24.38 12.48
C ILE A 93 5.73 25.22 12.72
N ARG A 94 6.63 24.74 13.60
CA ARG A 94 7.90 25.42 13.94
C ARG A 94 9.07 25.02 13.06
N VAL A 95 9.01 23.84 12.45
CA VAL A 95 10.07 23.27 11.62
C VAL A 95 9.42 22.72 10.36
N GLU A 96 9.92 23.11 9.20
CA GLU A 96 9.41 22.64 7.91
C GLU A 96 9.50 21.11 7.79
N GLY A 97 8.47 20.48 7.22
CA GLY A 97 8.46 19.04 6.92
C GLY A 97 8.18 18.09 8.09
N VAL A 98 8.05 18.56 9.34
CA VAL A 98 7.88 17.67 10.51
C VAL A 98 6.52 16.96 10.61
N ARG A 99 5.54 17.35 9.78
CA ARG A 99 4.24 16.66 9.66
C ARG A 99 4.23 15.63 8.52
N GLY A 100 5.37 15.40 7.87
CA GLY A 100 5.48 14.48 6.74
C GLY A 100 4.93 15.07 5.44
N GLY A 101 4.91 14.24 4.39
CA GLY A 101 4.23 14.54 3.12
C GLY A 101 2.77 14.10 3.17
N ALA A 102 2.02 14.31 2.09
CA ALA A 102 0.66 13.81 1.97
C ALA A 102 0.39 13.25 0.57
N ILE A 103 -0.39 12.17 0.51
CA ILE A 103 -1.03 11.69 -0.72
C ILE A 103 -2.52 11.84 -0.54
N GLY A 104 -3.13 12.70 -1.36
CA GLY A 104 -4.49 13.16 -1.14
C GLY A 104 -4.61 13.86 0.22
N GLU A 105 -5.38 13.27 1.12
CA GLU A 105 -5.61 13.80 2.47
C GLU A 105 -5.02 12.94 3.58
N THR A 106 -4.12 12.03 3.23
CA THR A 106 -3.50 11.10 4.17
C THR A 106 -2.04 11.50 4.36
N PRO A 107 -1.65 12.01 5.54
CA PRO A 107 -0.26 12.27 5.87
C PRO A 107 0.58 10.99 5.85
N ILE A 108 1.83 11.11 5.40
CA ILE A 108 2.78 10.00 5.28
C ILE A 108 4.15 10.44 5.80
N HIS A 109 4.72 9.62 6.68
CA HIS A 109 6.05 9.77 7.24
C HIS A 109 6.94 8.62 6.77
N SER A 110 8.14 8.95 6.28
CA SER A 110 9.08 7.97 5.73
C SER A 110 10.36 7.95 6.56
N VAL A 111 10.63 6.82 7.22
CA VAL A 111 11.84 6.60 8.03
C VAL A 111 12.85 5.77 7.25
N ARG A 112 14.11 6.18 7.28
CA ARG A 112 15.24 5.51 6.59
C ARG A 112 16.37 5.30 7.59
N LEU A 113 16.56 4.06 8.06
CA LEU A 113 17.61 3.74 9.05
C LEU A 113 18.25 2.37 8.77
N PRO A 114 19.54 2.19 9.10
CA PRO A 114 20.17 0.87 9.17
C PRO A 114 19.41 -0.07 10.10
N GLY A 115 19.34 -1.35 9.71
CA GLY A 115 18.68 -2.41 10.49
C GLY A 115 17.19 -2.60 10.18
N LEU A 116 16.55 -1.64 9.51
CA LEU A 116 15.19 -1.81 8.99
C LEU A 116 15.20 -2.56 7.66
N LEU A 117 14.12 -3.27 7.34
CA LEU A 117 13.91 -3.85 6.01
C LEU A 117 12.76 -3.13 5.29
N ALA A 118 11.52 -3.47 5.65
CA ALA A 118 10.31 -2.85 5.14
C ALA A 118 9.19 -3.01 6.16
N HIS A 119 8.68 -1.88 6.66
CA HIS A 119 7.68 -1.82 7.71
C HIS A 119 6.69 -0.73 7.37
N GLN A 120 5.43 -0.93 7.72
CA GLN A 120 4.43 0.10 7.60
C GLN A 120 3.37 -0.06 8.67
N MET A 121 2.90 1.07 9.19
CA MET A 121 1.69 1.13 9.98
C MET A 121 0.77 2.23 9.48
N VAL A 122 -0.53 2.01 9.66
CA VAL A 122 -1.56 3.04 9.54
C VAL A 122 -2.16 3.24 10.92
N ILE A 123 -2.13 4.49 11.40
CA ILE A 123 -2.65 4.87 12.70
C ILE A 123 -3.94 5.65 12.45
N PHE A 124 -5.04 5.17 13.00
CA PHE A 124 -6.35 5.79 12.93
C PHE A 124 -6.71 6.40 14.29
N GLY A 125 -7.19 7.65 14.27
CA GLY A 125 -7.64 8.36 15.46
C GLY A 125 -9.16 8.44 15.56
N GLY A 126 -9.69 8.19 16.75
CA GLY A 126 -11.09 8.40 17.12
C GLY A 126 -11.21 9.05 18.50
N THR A 127 -12.40 9.54 18.85
CA THR A 127 -12.64 10.10 20.18
C THR A 127 -12.49 8.99 21.24
N GLY A 128 -11.43 9.05 22.03
CA GLY A 128 -11.17 8.07 23.10
C GLY A 128 -10.56 6.75 22.62
N GLU A 129 -10.17 6.63 21.36
CA GLU A 129 -9.62 5.40 20.80
C GLU A 129 -8.55 5.63 19.73
N VAL A 130 -7.69 4.63 19.55
CA VAL A 130 -6.70 4.57 18.47
C VAL A 130 -6.70 3.14 17.93
N LEU A 131 -6.74 3.01 16.61
CA LEU A 131 -6.52 1.75 15.92
C LEU A 131 -5.23 1.82 15.14
N THR A 132 -4.33 0.87 15.37
CA THR A 132 -3.08 0.74 14.62
C THR A 132 -3.07 -0.58 13.86
N ILE A 133 -2.89 -0.51 12.54
CA ILE A 133 -2.72 -1.68 11.69
C ILE A 133 -1.29 -1.67 11.18
N ARG A 134 -0.51 -2.70 11.54
CA ARG A 134 0.94 -2.74 11.28
C ARG A 134 1.34 -4.03 10.58
N HIS A 135 2.29 -3.89 9.65
CA HIS A 135 2.99 -4.99 9.00
C HIS A 135 4.50 -4.78 9.07
N ASP A 136 5.21 -5.83 9.45
CA ASP A 136 6.67 -5.87 9.53
C ASP A 136 7.22 -7.02 8.68
N SER A 137 7.99 -6.70 7.65
CA SER A 137 8.80 -7.70 6.93
C SER A 137 10.12 -7.88 7.65
N MET A 138 10.29 -9.02 8.32
CA MET A 138 11.53 -9.35 9.02
C MET A 138 12.61 -9.90 8.07
N ASP A 139 12.18 -10.53 6.97
CA ASP A 139 13.05 -11.12 5.96
C ASP A 139 12.34 -11.19 4.59
N ARG A 140 13.11 -11.31 3.50
CA ARG A 140 12.58 -11.42 2.13
C ARG A 140 11.77 -12.70 1.88
N SER A 141 11.91 -13.72 2.71
CA SER A 141 11.02 -14.90 2.71
C SER A 141 9.55 -14.54 2.93
N SER A 142 9.24 -13.38 3.53
CA SER A 142 7.86 -12.88 3.70
C SER A 142 7.08 -12.73 2.38
N PHE A 143 7.76 -12.63 1.24
CA PHE A 143 7.13 -12.56 -0.08
C PHE A 143 6.78 -13.94 -0.66
N MET A 144 7.46 -15.02 -0.25
CA MET A 144 7.35 -16.34 -0.90
C MET A 144 5.96 -16.96 -0.73
N GLY A 145 5.34 -16.77 0.43
CA GLY A 145 3.97 -17.23 0.68
C GLY A 145 2.97 -16.63 -0.33
N GLY A 146 3.10 -15.33 -0.63
CA GLY A 146 2.24 -14.68 -1.62
C GLY A 146 2.56 -15.07 -3.06
N VAL A 147 3.82 -15.38 -3.39
CA VAL A 147 4.18 -15.93 -4.72
C VAL A 147 3.48 -17.28 -4.94
N LEU A 148 3.58 -18.19 -3.97
CA LEU A 148 2.94 -19.50 -4.06
C LEU A 148 1.41 -19.39 -4.10
N PHE A 149 0.83 -18.51 -3.27
CA PHE A 149 -0.60 -18.21 -3.29
C PHE A 149 -1.04 -17.69 -4.66
N ALA A 150 -0.33 -16.69 -5.19
CA ALA A 150 -0.60 -16.10 -6.49
C ALA A 150 -0.60 -17.14 -7.61
N LEU A 151 0.42 -18.01 -7.67
CA LEU A 151 0.51 -19.06 -8.67
C LEU A 151 -0.64 -20.07 -8.59
N ARG A 152 -1.08 -20.43 -7.37
CA ARG A 152 -2.22 -21.33 -7.17
C ARG A 152 -3.54 -20.67 -7.55
N ALA A 153 -3.77 -19.43 -7.12
CA ALA A 153 -5.00 -18.68 -7.39
C ALA A 153 -5.13 -18.21 -8.85
N PHE A 154 -4.01 -18.18 -9.59
CA PHE A 154 -3.97 -17.78 -11.00
C PHE A 154 -4.44 -18.88 -11.96
N GLN A 155 -4.52 -20.14 -11.53
CA GLN A 155 -5.00 -21.23 -12.38
C GLN A 155 -6.42 -20.96 -12.89
N GLY A 156 -6.62 -21.09 -14.21
CA GLY A 156 -7.93 -20.87 -14.86
C GLY A 156 -8.35 -19.41 -14.97
N ARG A 157 -7.46 -18.44 -14.72
CA ARG A 157 -7.71 -17.02 -14.93
C ARG A 157 -7.37 -16.59 -16.35
N GLU A 158 -8.07 -15.57 -16.84
CA GLU A 158 -7.88 -14.96 -18.16
C GLU A 158 -7.48 -13.48 -18.04
N GLY A 159 -6.85 -12.94 -19.08
CA GLY A 159 -6.43 -11.54 -19.17
C GLY A 159 -5.36 -11.14 -18.15
N LEU A 160 -5.24 -9.82 -17.94
CA LEU A 160 -4.31 -9.26 -16.95
C LEU A 160 -4.99 -9.08 -15.59
N ILE A 161 -4.45 -9.78 -14.60
CA ILE A 161 -4.75 -9.57 -13.18
C ILE A 161 -3.70 -8.66 -12.56
N VAL A 162 -4.16 -7.65 -11.82
CA VAL A 162 -3.33 -6.62 -11.18
C VAL A 162 -3.53 -6.71 -9.67
N GLY A 163 -2.43 -6.83 -8.94
CA GLY A 163 -2.42 -6.85 -7.48
C GLY A 163 -2.75 -8.21 -6.88
N LEU A 164 -2.12 -8.54 -5.75
CA LEU A 164 -2.38 -9.77 -5.02
C LEU A 164 -3.75 -9.71 -4.31
N GLU A 165 -4.21 -8.50 -3.99
CA GLU A 165 -5.52 -8.22 -3.38
C GLU A 165 -6.69 -8.75 -4.23
N SER A 166 -6.54 -8.76 -5.55
CA SER A 166 -7.56 -9.26 -6.49
C SER A 166 -7.72 -10.79 -6.46
N LEU A 167 -6.80 -11.48 -5.78
CA LEU A 167 -6.82 -12.93 -5.58
C LEU A 167 -7.24 -13.32 -4.16
N LEU A 168 -7.26 -12.37 -3.22
CA LEU A 168 -7.67 -12.57 -1.83
C LEU A 168 -9.19 -12.33 -1.68
N ASN A 169 -9.97 -13.37 -2.01
CA ASN A 169 -11.42 -13.39 -1.82
C ASN A 169 -11.79 -13.27 -0.34
#